data_AF-A0A6P1GF66-F1
#
_entry.id   AF-A0A6P1GF66-F1
#
_cell.length_a   1.000
_cell.length_b   1.000
_cell.length_c   1.000
_cell.angle_alpha   90.00
_cell.angle_beta   90.00
_cell.angle_gamma   90.00
#
_symmetry.space_group_name_H-M   'P 1'
#
loop_
_entity.id
_entity.type
_entity.pdbx_description
1 polymer ?
#
loop_
_entity_poly.entity_id
_entity_poly.type
_entity_poly.pdbx_seq_one_letter_code
_entity_poly.pdbx_strand_id
1 'polypeptide(L)' 'MQLNNVELGQLADFMIEVVECDANFEEDEFCVVWNGHRLYVERYLSHYRIEVGHEDDVVELPRH' A
#
# COMPACT_ATOMS: atom_id res chain seq x y z
N MET A 1 11.74 4.90 5.94
CA MET A 1 12.24 3.59 5.53
C MET A 1 12.11 3.46 4.03
N GLN A 2 13.25 3.32 3.34
CA GLN A 2 13.26 3.10 1.90
C GLN A 2 13.19 1.59 1.63
N LEU A 3 12.13 1.14 0.93
CA LEU A 3 11.98 -0.27 0.54
C LEU A 3 12.94 -0.61 -0.60
N ASN A 4 13.50 -1.82 -0.58
CA ASN A 4 14.28 -2.35 -1.70
C ASN A 4 13.37 -2.97 -2.78
N ASN A 5 13.92 -3.30 -3.95
CA ASN A 5 13.13 -3.83 -5.08
C ASN A 5 12.35 -5.12 -4.77
N VAL A 6 12.86 -5.96 -3.87
CA VAL A 6 12.15 -7.20 -3.47
C VAL A 6 10.97 -6.85 -2.58
N GLU A 7 11.18 -5.97 -1.60
CA GLU A 7 10.12 -5.50 -0.70
C GLU A 7 9.03 -4.72 -1.45
N LEU A 8 9.41 -3.93 -2.45
CA LEU A 8 8.47 -3.23 -3.33
C LEU A 8 7.58 -4.20 -4.11
N GLY A 9 8.15 -5.29 -4.64
CA GLY A 9 7.38 -6.33 -5.32
C GLY A 9 6.39 -7.02 -4.37
N GLN A 10 6.85 -7.41 -3.18
CA GLN A 10 5.99 -8.02 -2.17
C GLN A 10 4.88 -7.10 -1.68
N LEU A 11 5.15 -5.79 -1.59
CA LEU A 11 4.12 -4.82 -1.26
C LEU A 11 3.09 -4.70 -2.38
N ALA A 12 3.52 -4.65 -3.64
CA ALA A 12 2.59 -4.63 -4.78
C ALA A 12 1.67 -5.86 -4.82
N ASP A 13 2.24 -7.05 -4.62
CA ASP A 13 1.46 -8.29 -4.54
C ASP A 13 0.44 -8.24 -3.40
N PHE A 14 0.83 -7.76 -2.21
CA PHE A 14 -0.07 -7.58 -1.07
C PHE A 14 -1.23 -6.62 -1.38
N MET A 15 -0.94 -5.48 -2.03
CA MET A 15 -1.97 -4.50 -2.37
C MET A 15 -3.00 -5.06 -3.37
N ILE A 16 -2.56 -5.89 -4.31
CA ILE A 16 -3.45 -6.46 -5.33
C ILE A 16 -4.23 -7.67 -4.79
N GLU A 17 -3.54 -8.61 -4.14
CA GLU A 17 -4.13 -9.89 -3.75
C GLU A 17 -4.95 -9.82 -2.47
N VAL A 18 -4.57 -8.93 -1.55
CA VAL A 18 -5.21 -8.81 -0.23
C VAL A 18 -6.07 -7.55 -0.18
N VAL A 19 -5.50 -6.39 -0.46
CA VAL A 19 -6.20 -5.11 -0.22
C VAL A 19 -7.31 -4.85 -1.23
N GLU A 20 -7.05 -5.00 -2.54
CA GLU A 20 -8.06 -4.72 -3.58
C GLU A 20 -9.26 -5.70 -3.54
N CYS A 21 -9.07 -6.90 -2.97
CA CYS A 21 -10.08 -7.94 -2.89
C CYS A 21 -10.83 -7.99 -1.55
N ASP A 22 -10.49 -7.15 -0.58
CA ASP A 22 -11.09 -7.15 0.77
C ASP A 22 -12.10 -6.00 0.93
N ALA A 23 -13.35 -6.36 1.21
CA ALA A 23 -14.46 -5.43 1.39
C ALA A 23 -14.28 -4.46 2.58
N ASN A 24 -13.32 -4.72 3.48
CA ASN A 24 -12.98 -3.81 4.57
C ASN A 24 -12.14 -2.61 4.12
N PHE A 25 -11.59 -2.63 2.90
CA PHE A 25 -10.77 -1.55 2.32
C PHE A 25 -11.45 -0.90 1.10
N GLU A 26 -12.77 -0.75 1.17
CA GLU A 26 -13.54 -0.08 0.12
C GLU A 26 -13.44 1.45 0.16
N GLU A 27 -13.00 2.02 1.29
CA GLU A 27 -12.79 3.46 1.44
C GLU A 27 -11.58 3.97 0.62
N ASP A 28 -11.61 5.25 0.25
CA ASP A 28 -10.52 5.87 -0.54
C ASP A 28 -9.24 6.06 0.29
N GLU A 29 -9.33 6.06 1.63
CA GLU A 29 -8.21 6.23 2.55
C GLU A 29 -8.35 5.26 3.73
N PHE A 30 -7.33 4.45 4.01
CA PHE A 30 -7.37 3.48 5.10
C PHE A 30 -5.98 3.14 5.63
N CYS A 31 -5.95 2.44 6.77
CA CYS A 31 -4.73 1.90 7.35
C CYS A 31 -4.71 0.37 7.28
N VAL A 32 -3.58 -0.19 6.88
CA VAL A 32 -3.35 -1.65 6.88
C VAL A 32 -2.00 -1.98 7.51
N VAL A 33 -1.84 -3.18 8.05
CA VAL A 33 -0.56 -3.64 8.58
C VAL A 33 0.08 -4.63 7.60
N TRP A 34 1.30 -4.32 7.18
CA TRP A 34 2.10 -5.16 6.28
C TRP A 34 3.49 -5.37 6.89
N ASN A 35 3.92 -6.63 7.04
CA ASN A 35 5.22 -6.99 7.63
C ASN A 35 5.52 -6.30 8.99
N GLY A 36 4.49 -6.07 9.81
CA GLY A 36 4.62 -5.39 11.10
C GLY A 36 4.72 -3.86 11.02
N HIS A 37 4.68 -3.29 9.82
CA HIS A 37 4.59 -1.86 9.58
C HIS A 37 3.13 -1.44 9.37
N ARG A 38 2.74 -0.32 9.98
CA ARG A 38 1.46 0.32 9.67
C ARG A 38 1.64 1.14 8.40
N LEU A 39 0.83 0.85 7.41
CA LEU A 39 0.74 1.57 6.14
C LEU A 39 -0.47 2.48 6.18
N TYR A 40 -0.28 3.73 5.76
CA TYR A 40 -1.38 4.60 5.37
C TYR A 40 -1.55 4.49 3.86
N VAL A 41 -2.73 4.15 3.39
CA VAL A 41 -3.00 3.92 1.98
C VAL A 41 -4.07 4.89 1.53
N GLU A 42 -3.77 5.60 0.45
CA GLU A 42 -4.73 6.37 -0.33
C GLU A 42 -4.92 5.67 -1.69
N ARG A 43 -6.17 5.35 -2.01
CA ARG A 43 -6.56 4.60 -3.20
C ARG A 43 -7.09 5.55 -4.25
N TYR A 44 -6.31 5.75 -5.31
CA TYR A 44 -6.76 6.46 -6.50
C TYR A 44 -7.21 5.48 -7.58
N LEU A 45 -7.83 6.01 -8.63
CA LEU A 45 -8.32 5.20 -9.75
C LEU A 45 -7.18 4.46 -10.48
N SER A 46 -5.99 5.07 -10.58
CA SER A 46 -4.86 4.54 -11.37
C SER A 46 -3.69 4.00 -10.55
N HIS A 47 -3.60 4.37 -9.27
CA HIS A 47 -2.47 4.04 -8.41
C HIS A 47 -2.85 4.08 -6.93
N TYR A 48 -2.01 3.49 -6.10
CA TYR A 48 -2.01 3.64 -4.65
C TYR A 48 -0.90 4.60 -4.25
N ARG A 49 -1.18 5.47 -3.29
CA ARG A 49 -0.17 6.21 -2.55
C ARG A 49 -0.07 5.60 -1.15
N ILE A 50 1.12 5.15 -0.77
CA ILE A 50 1.33 4.36 0.44
C ILE A 50 2.42 5.02 1.27
N GLU A 51 2.09 5.43 2.49
CA GLU A 51 3.06 5.92 3.45
C GLU A 51 3.55 4.76 4.32
N VAL A 52 4.87 4.51 4.30
CA VAL A 52 5.50 3.38 4.97
C VAL A 52 6.14 3.86 6.27
N GLY A 53 5.36 3.88 7.34
CA GLY A 53 5.81 4.16 8.71
C GLY A 53 6.06 5.63 9.05
N HIS A 54 6.47 6.48 8.09
CA HIS A 54 6.60 7.94 8.25
C HIS A 54 6.01 8.66 7.04
N GLU A 55 5.51 9.88 7.25
CA GLU A 55 4.87 10.73 6.22
C GLU A 55 5.80 11.05 5.02
N ASP A 56 7.11 10.98 5.22
CA ASP A 56 8.12 11.26 4.18
C ASP A 56 8.47 10.02 3.32
N ASP A 57 8.05 8.82 3.74
CA ASP A 57 8.41 7.55 3.11
C ASP A 57 7.25 7.02 2.27
N VAL A 58 7.01 7.71 1.15
CA VAL A 58 5.88 7.44 0.26
C VAL A 58 6.30 6.55 -0.90
N VAL A 59 5.49 5.51 -1.15
CA VAL A 59 5.60 4.63 -2.32
C VAL A 59 4.33 4.76 -3.14
N GLU A 60 4.49 5.02 -4.44
CA GLU A 60 3.39 5.00 -5.39
C GLU A 60 3.43 3.69 -6.20
N LEU A 61 2.32 2.96 -6.19
CA LEU A 61 2.19 1.69 -6.91
C LEU A 61 1.05 1.76 -7.93
N PRO A 62 1.24 1.28 -9.17
CA PRO A 62 0.15 1.23 -10.15
C PRO A 62 -0.96 0.29 -9.68
N ARG A 63 -2.21 0.65 -9.99
CA ARG A 63 -3.39 -0.12 -9.58
C ARG A 63 -3.86 -1.15 -10.61
N HIS A 64 -3.34 -1.10 -11.85
CA HIS A 64 -3.61 -2.06 -12.93
C HIS A 64 -2.46 -2.12 -13.92
#